data_AF-A0A4R5F6P7-F1
#
_entry.id   AF-A0A4R5F6P7-F1
#
_cell.length_a   1.000
_cell.length_b   1.000
_cell.length_c   1.000
_cell.angle_alpha   90.00
_cell.angle_beta   90.00
_cell.angle_gamma   90.00
#
_symmetry.space_group_name_H-M   'P 1'
#
loop_
_entity.id
_entity.type
_entity.pdbx_description
1 polymer ?
#
loop_
_entity_poly.entity_id
_entity_poly.type
_entity_poly.pdbx_seq_one_letter_code
_entity_poly.pdbx_strand_id
1 'polypeptide(L)'
;MNVLMGVDALQPDRVERAMARWGAAYSAKVCSEAELSEWGSLPGGVAACLAVKECLIKAVGGRTYPFDWHGLSAGGPACPAARDLLEDAGRAFGAATGAGTTRLTGCAVPARGLRGAALWGHSGDHIVAMAVLVEEGTC
;
A
#
# COMPACT_ATOMS: atom_id res chain seq x y z
N MET A 1 -14.37 8.23 15.37
CA MET A 1 -13.30 7.55 14.62
C MET A 1 -13.79 7.37 13.20
N ASN A 2 -13.27 8.16 12.26
CA ASN A 2 -13.47 7.89 10.85
C ASN A 2 -12.51 6.78 10.42
N VAL A 3 -13.05 5.76 9.76
CA VAL A 3 -12.27 4.66 9.20
C VAL A 3 -12.38 4.74 7.68
N LEU A 4 -11.24 4.84 7.02
CA LEU A 4 -11.16 4.81 5.56
C LEU A 4 -10.48 3.53 5.13
N MET A 5 -10.96 2.93 4.04
CA MET A 5 -10.38 1.71 3.51
C MET A 5 -10.21 1.78 2.00
N GLY A 6 -9.18 1.12 1.50
CA GLY A 6 -8.95 0.96 0.07
C GLY A 6 -8.40 -0.42 -0.22
N VAL A 7 -8.75 -0.93 -1.40
CA VAL A 7 -8.27 -2.21 -1.93
C VAL A 7 -7.72 -2.02 -3.32
N ASP A 8 -6.63 -2.70 -3.65
CA ASP A 8 -6.04 -2.67 -4.99
C ASP A 8 -5.48 -4.04 -5.39
N ALA A 9 -5.45 -4.26 -6.71
CA ALA A 9 -4.86 -5.44 -7.31
C ALA A 9 -3.99 -5.00 -8.49
N LEU A 10 -2.75 -5.47 -8.51
CA LEU A 10 -1.72 -5.03 -9.43
C LEU A 10 -0.93 -6.23 -9.95
N GLN A 11 -0.80 -6.35 -11.27
CA GLN A 11 0.14 -7.29 -11.88
C GLN A 11 1.57 -6.74 -11.82
N PRO A 12 2.53 -7.44 -11.18
CA PRO A 12 3.92 -7.02 -11.12
C PRO A 12 4.55 -6.79 -12.51
N ASP A 13 4.15 -7.56 -13.52
CA ASP A 13 4.62 -7.38 -14.91
C ASP A 13 4.34 -5.98 -15.47
N ARG A 14 3.27 -5.30 -14.99
CA ARG A 14 3.00 -3.91 -15.39
C ARG A 14 4.07 -2.97 -14.87
N VAL A 15 4.54 -3.22 -13.65
CA VAL A 15 5.64 -2.45 -13.03
C VAL A 15 6.95 -2.79 -13.70
N GLU A 16 7.22 -4.06 -13.98
CA GLU A 16 8.41 -4.48 -14.73
C GLU A 16 8.51 -3.77 -16.08
N ARG A 17 7.43 -3.77 -16.88
CA ARG A 17 7.40 -3.05 -18.17
C ARG A 17 7.59 -1.55 -18.01
N ALA A 18 7.02 -0.94 -16.96
CA ALA A 18 7.20 0.48 -16.68
C ALA A 18 8.65 0.81 -16.30
N MET A 19 9.27 -0.02 -15.47
CA MET A 19 10.68 0.12 -15.10
C MET A 19 11.62 -0.17 -16.26
N ALA A 20 11.32 -1.13 -17.14
CA ALA A 20 12.10 -1.35 -18.35
C ALA A 20 12.06 -0.13 -19.30
N ARG A 21 10.93 0.58 -19.35
CA ARG A 21 10.77 1.77 -20.19
C ARG A 21 11.41 3.02 -19.60
N TRP A 22 11.33 3.22 -18.29
CA TRP A 22 11.68 4.48 -17.63
C TRP A 22 12.85 4.36 -16.64
N GLY A 23 13.42 3.17 -16.48
CA GLY A 23 14.51 2.87 -15.57
C GLY A 23 14.17 3.17 -14.11
N ALA A 24 15.22 3.48 -13.34
CA ALA A 24 15.12 3.83 -11.92
C ALA A 24 14.27 5.07 -11.63
N ALA A 25 14.02 5.93 -12.63
CA ALA A 25 13.16 7.09 -12.47
C ALA A 25 11.71 6.69 -12.15
N TYR A 26 11.23 5.54 -12.63
CA TYR A 26 9.89 5.06 -12.29
C TYR A 26 9.79 4.68 -10.81
N SER A 27 10.72 3.85 -10.33
CA SER A 27 10.72 3.40 -8.94
C SER A 27 10.95 4.55 -7.98
N ALA A 28 11.87 5.47 -8.30
CA ALA A 28 12.13 6.68 -7.51
C ALA A 28 10.94 7.67 -7.51
N LYS A 29 10.12 7.68 -8.57
CA LYS A 29 8.89 8.49 -8.61
C LYS A 29 7.82 7.94 -7.68
N VAL A 30 7.66 6.61 -7.61
CA VAL A 30 6.56 5.98 -6.86
C VAL A 30 6.94 5.72 -5.40
N CYS A 31 8.17 5.29 -5.17
CA CYS A 31 8.69 4.91 -3.86
C CYS A 31 9.76 5.92 -3.42
N SER A 32 9.70 6.34 -2.16
CA SER A 32 10.80 7.04 -1.49
C SER A 32 11.99 6.12 -1.26
N GLU A 33 13.14 6.67 -0.89
CA GLU A 33 14.34 5.87 -0.59
C GLU A 33 14.13 4.91 0.59
N ALA A 34 13.42 5.33 1.63
CA ALA A 34 13.08 4.49 2.77
C ALA A 34 12.21 3.29 2.34
N GLU A 35 11.25 3.52 1.45
CA GLU A 35 10.40 2.46 0.92
C GLU A 35 11.18 1.54 -0.01
N LEU A 36 12.10 2.06 -0.84
CA LEU A 36 12.95 1.20 -1.67
C LEU A 36 13.89 0.33 -0.82
N SER A 37 14.33 0.83 0.34
CA SER A 37 15.13 0.07 1.31
C SER A 37 14.31 -1.06 1.96
N GLU A 38 13.07 -0.77 2.35
CA GLU A 38 12.18 -1.73 3.03
C GLU A 38 11.61 -2.79 2.06
N TRP A 39 11.15 -2.36 0.89
CA TRP A 39 10.42 -3.20 -0.07
C TRP A 39 11.32 -3.80 -1.15
N GLY A 40 12.49 -3.20 -1.38
CA GLY A 40 13.41 -3.55 -2.45
C GLY A 40 13.14 -2.77 -3.74
N SER A 41 14.21 -2.59 -4.53
CA SER A 41 14.19 -1.86 -5.81
C SER A 41 13.89 -2.73 -7.03
N LEU A 42 13.68 -4.03 -6.84
CA LEU A 42 13.26 -4.94 -7.92
C LEU A 42 11.75 -4.79 -8.20
N PRO A 43 11.26 -5.15 -9.42
CA PRO A 43 9.86 -4.94 -9.81
C PRO A 43 8.82 -5.46 -8.81
N GLY A 44 9.05 -6.63 -8.20
CA GLY A 44 8.14 -7.19 -7.20
C GLY A 44 8.00 -6.32 -5.95
N GLY A 45 9.10 -5.76 -5.45
CA GLY A 45 9.11 -4.87 -4.28
C GLY A 45 8.42 -3.54 -4.58
N VAL A 46 8.74 -2.94 -5.74
CA VAL A 46 8.10 -1.71 -6.21
C VAL A 46 6.62 -1.92 -6.45
N ALA A 47 6.21 -3.06 -7.00
CA ALA A 47 4.80 -3.40 -7.21
C ALA A 47 4.04 -3.55 -5.89
N ALA A 48 4.64 -4.18 -4.88
CA ALA A 48 4.01 -4.31 -3.57
C ALA A 48 3.82 -2.94 -2.88
N CYS A 49 4.85 -2.08 -2.90
CA CYS A 49 4.75 -0.71 -2.40
C CYS A 49 3.68 0.10 -3.15
N LEU A 50 3.67 0.02 -4.50
CA LEU A 50 2.68 0.69 -5.33
C LEU A 50 1.25 0.23 -5.02
N ALA A 51 1.01 -1.07 -4.88
CA ALA A 51 -0.30 -1.62 -4.56
C ALA A 51 -0.82 -1.08 -3.21
N VAL A 52 0.04 -1.01 -2.19
CA VAL A 52 -0.32 -0.38 -0.91
C VAL A 52 -0.64 1.10 -1.10
N LYS A 53 0.18 1.87 -1.82
CA LYS A 53 -0.08 3.29 -2.06
C LYS A 53 -1.37 3.55 -2.86
N GLU A 54 -1.69 2.71 -3.84
CA GLU A 54 -2.97 2.79 -4.56
C GLU A 54 -4.16 2.48 -3.64
N CYS A 55 -4.01 1.60 -2.64
CA CYS A 55 -5.02 1.44 -1.59
C CYS A 55 -5.22 2.75 -0.82
N LEU A 56 -4.16 3.48 -0.48
CA LEU A 56 -4.26 4.76 0.23
C LEU A 56 -4.99 5.81 -0.62
N ILE A 57 -4.65 5.90 -1.91
CA ILE A 57 -5.33 6.78 -2.87
C ILE A 57 -6.83 6.50 -2.90
N LYS A 58 -7.23 5.22 -2.98
CA LYS A 58 -8.64 4.83 -2.99
C LYS A 58 -9.34 5.12 -1.66
N ALA A 59 -8.65 4.86 -0.54
CA ALA A 59 -9.19 5.11 0.79
C ALA A 59 -9.54 6.59 1.01
N VAL A 60 -8.71 7.50 0.48
CA VAL A 60 -8.94 8.96 0.61
C VAL A 60 -9.83 9.55 -0.49
N GLY A 61 -10.46 8.71 -1.33
CA GLY A 61 -11.39 9.14 -2.37
C GLY A 61 -10.75 9.52 -3.71
N GLY A 62 -9.49 9.16 -3.94
CA GLY A 62 -8.76 9.39 -5.18
C GLY A 62 -7.54 10.30 -5.02
N ARG A 63 -6.91 10.63 -6.16
CA ARG A 63 -5.76 11.54 -6.20
C ARG A 63 -6.25 12.98 -6.13
N THR A 64 -5.76 13.75 -5.18
CA THR A 64 -5.97 15.20 -5.16
C THR A 64 -4.84 15.93 -5.86
N TYR A 65 -5.16 17.00 -6.59
CA TYR A 65 -4.16 17.83 -7.26
C TYR A 65 -3.70 18.99 -6.34
N PRO A 66 -2.38 19.29 -6.27
CA PRO A 66 -1.28 18.53 -6.87
C PRO A 66 -1.07 17.17 -6.19
N PHE A 67 -0.75 16.14 -6.99
CA PHE A 67 -0.53 14.78 -6.49
C PHE A 67 0.96 14.46 -6.45
N ASP A 68 1.40 13.96 -5.29
CA ASP A 68 2.75 13.46 -5.08
C ASP A 68 2.69 12.06 -4.44
N TRP A 69 3.39 11.11 -5.05
CA TRP A 69 3.51 9.74 -4.55
C TRP A 69 4.25 9.66 -3.20
N HIS A 70 5.14 10.61 -2.93
CA HIS A 70 5.92 10.65 -1.69
C HIS A 70 5.14 11.30 -0.54
N GLY A 71 4.00 11.95 -0.84
CA GLY A 71 3.01 12.36 0.17
C GLY A 71 2.19 11.21 0.76
N LEU A 72 2.45 9.98 0.31
CA LEU A 72 1.88 8.73 0.80
C LEU A 72 3.02 7.84 1.28
N SER A 73 2.81 7.12 2.38
CA SER A 73 3.81 6.19 2.92
C SER A 73 3.26 4.77 2.98
N ALA A 74 3.99 3.82 2.42
CA ALA A 74 3.80 2.38 2.57
C ALA A 74 5.03 1.81 3.29
N GLY A 75 4.94 1.60 4.59
CA GLY A 75 6.08 1.20 5.42
C GLY A 75 5.99 1.71 6.85
N GLY A 76 6.94 1.28 7.67
CA GLY A 76 7.03 1.68 9.08
C GLY A 76 5.99 1.04 10.01
N PRO A 77 5.86 1.54 11.26
CA PRO A 77 5.01 0.91 12.26
C PRO A 77 3.53 1.10 11.96
N ALA A 78 2.79 -0.02 11.96
CA ALA A 78 1.36 -0.05 11.84
C ALA A 78 0.69 0.64 13.04
N CYS A 79 -0.31 1.49 12.77
CA CYS A 79 -1.18 2.02 13.81
C CYS A 79 -1.97 0.87 14.46
N PRO A 80 -1.95 0.71 15.80
CA PRO A 80 -2.62 -0.41 16.47
C PRO A 80 -4.10 -0.53 16.14
N ALA A 81 -4.87 0.57 16.20
CA ALA A 81 -6.29 0.56 15.91
C ALA A 81 -6.61 0.09 14.47
N ALA A 82 -5.81 0.52 13.49
CA ALA A 82 -5.97 0.09 12.10
C ALA A 82 -5.52 -1.36 11.87
N ARG A 83 -4.46 -1.80 12.57
CA ARG A 83 -3.99 -3.18 12.54
C ARG A 83 -5.06 -4.13 13.06
N ASP A 84 -5.64 -3.83 14.21
CA ASP A 84 -6.62 -4.73 14.83
C ASP A 84 -7.85 -4.89 13.92
N LEU A 85 -8.32 -3.81 13.29
CA LEU A 85 -9.37 -3.85 12.26
C LEU A 85 -8.99 -4.69 11.03
N LEU A 86 -7.73 -4.62 10.58
CA LEU A 86 -7.23 -5.44 9.47
C LEU A 86 -7.04 -6.90 9.85
N GLU A 87 -6.64 -7.22 11.08
CA GLU A 87 -6.50 -8.61 11.53
C GLU A 87 -7.84 -9.34 11.53
N ASP A 88 -8.92 -8.64 11.93
CA ASP A 88 -10.27 -9.15 11.82
C ASP A 88 -10.71 -9.38 10.37
N ALA A 89 -10.38 -8.45 9.46
CA ALA A 89 -10.71 -8.53 8.04
C ALA A 89 -9.79 -9.47 7.24
N GLY A 90 -8.58 -9.74 7.72
CA GLY A 90 -7.50 -10.35 6.96
C GLY A 90 -7.80 -11.77 6.49
N ARG A 91 -8.49 -12.57 7.32
CA ARG A 91 -8.95 -13.91 6.94
C ARG A 91 -9.95 -13.87 5.77
N ALA A 92 -10.92 -12.96 5.84
CA ALA A 92 -11.91 -12.80 4.78
C ALA A 92 -11.26 -12.29 3.49
N PHE A 93 -10.31 -11.34 3.60
CA PHE A 93 -9.54 -10.86 2.46
C PHE A 93 -8.72 -11.96 1.79
N GLY A 94 -7.97 -12.75 2.57
CA GLY A 94 -7.19 -13.87 2.05
C GLY A 94 -8.07 -14.90 1.35
N ALA A 95 -9.21 -15.27 1.94
CA ALA A 95 -10.16 -16.20 1.34
C ALA A 95 -10.79 -15.65 0.05
N ALA A 96 -11.19 -14.38 0.03
CA ALA A 96 -11.84 -13.75 -1.11
C ALA A 96 -10.88 -13.51 -2.29
N THR A 97 -9.61 -13.23 -2.00
CA THR A 97 -8.60 -12.97 -3.03
C THR A 97 -7.84 -14.22 -3.45
N GLY A 98 -7.86 -15.29 -2.65
CA GLY A 98 -6.95 -16.43 -2.84
C GLY A 98 -5.51 -16.13 -2.46
N ALA A 99 -5.24 -15.02 -1.74
CA ALA A 99 -3.91 -14.70 -1.28
C ALA A 99 -3.48 -15.65 -0.14
N GLY A 100 -2.64 -16.63 -0.49
CA GLY A 100 -2.24 -17.70 0.43
C GLY A 100 -1.40 -17.22 1.63
N THR A 101 -0.59 -16.18 1.45
CA THR A 101 0.17 -15.53 2.52
C THR A 101 0.07 -14.01 2.36
N THR A 102 -0.34 -13.33 3.42
CA THR A 102 -0.37 -11.87 3.49
C THR A 102 0.70 -11.35 4.45
N ARG A 103 1.26 -10.19 4.15
CA ARG A 103 2.20 -9.44 4.98
C ARG A 103 1.54 -8.16 5.47
N LEU A 104 1.84 -7.78 6.70
CA LEU A 104 1.36 -6.55 7.34
C LEU A 104 2.45 -5.47 7.28
N THR A 105 2.06 -4.24 6.97
CA THR A 105 2.93 -3.05 7.02
C THR A 105 2.17 -1.87 7.62
N GLY A 106 2.89 -0.87 8.14
CA GLY A 106 2.31 0.45 8.38
C GLY A 106 2.05 1.22 7.08
N CYS A 107 1.22 2.26 7.18
CA CYS A 107 0.99 3.22 6.10
C CYS A 107 0.50 4.56 6.64
N ALA A 108 0.60 5.63 5.84
CA ALA A 108 0.14 6.96 6.22
C ALA A 108 -0.22 7.85 5.03
N VAL A 109 -1.10 8.82 5.29
CA VAL A 109 -1.38 9.97 4.43
C VAL A 109 -1.24 11.24 5.27
N PRO A 110 -0.01 11.75 5.48
CA PRO A 110 0.26 12.81 6.44
C PRO A 110 -0.51 14.11 6.16
N ALA A 111 -0.68 14.48 4.88
CA ALA A 111 -1.45 15.65 4.49
C ALA A 111 -2.94 15.62 4.91
N ARG A 112 -3.44 14.44 5.31
CA ARG A 112 -4.80 14.24 5.81
C ARG A 112 -4.84 13.92 7.32
N GLY A 113 -3.70 13.89 8.01
CA GLY A 113 -3.61 13.47 9.40
C GLY A 113 -4.08 12.02 9.60
N LEU A 114 -3.74 11.14 8.65
CA LEU A 114 -4.16 9.74 8.66
C LEU A 114 -2.97 8.80 8.79
N ARG A 115 -3.09 7.83 9.67
CA ARG A 115 -2.16 6.71 9.84
C ARG A 115 -2.91 5.40 9.82
N GLY A 116 -2.21 4.31 9.51
CA GLY A 116 -2.89 3.06 9.32
C GLY A 116 -1.99 1.84 9.27
N ALA A 117 -2.57 0.81 8.69
CA ALA A 117 -1.93 -0.44 8.40
C ALA A 117 -2.39 -0.93 7.02
N ALA A 118 -1.62 -1.81 6.41
CA ALA A 118 -2.00 -2.48 5.17
C ALA A 118 -1.61 -3.95 5.20
N LEU A 119 -2.47 -4.79 4.62
CA LEU A 119 -2.22 -6.19 4.30
C LEU A 119 -2.00 -6.31 2.80
N TRP A 120 -1.02 -7.10 2.39
CA TRP A 120 -0.77 -7.38 0.98
C TRP A 120 -0.23 -8.79 0.77
N GLY A 121 -0.46 -9.37 -0.39
CA GLY A 121 0.00 -10.72 -0.72
C GLY A 121 -0.16 -11.05 -2.19
N HIS A 122 0.31 -12.23 -2.58
CA HIS A 122 0.18 -12.73 -3.95
C HIS A 122 -1.11 -13.54 -4.13
N SER A 123 -1.86 -13.24 -5.18
CA SER A 123 -2.95 -14.05 -5.70
C SER A 123 -2.68 -14.34 -7.19
N GLY A 124 -2.25 -15.56 -7.48
CA GLY A 124 -1.75 -15.91 -8.82
C GLY A 124 -0.61 -15.00 -9.27
N ASP A 125 -0.77 -14.36 -10.42
CA ASP A 125 0.15 -13.38 -11.01
C ASP A 125 -0.12 -11.93 -10.54
N HIS A 126 -1.02 -11.72 -9.59
CA HIS A 126 -1.35 -10.42 -9.04
C HIS A 126 -0.80 -10.26 -7.62
N ILE A 127 -0.44 -9.03 -7.27
CA ILE A 127 -0.39 -8.57 -5.89
C ILE A 127 -1.76 -8.00 -5.56
N VAL A 128 -2.32 -8.41 -4.43
CA VAL A 128 -3.53 -7.82 -3.86
C VAL A 128 -3.17 -7.13 -2.55
N ALA A 129 -3.76 -5.96 -2.31
CA ALA A 129 -3.54 -5.20 -1.10
C ALA A 129 -4.85 -4.62 -0.57
N MET A 130 -4.88 -4.42 0.75
CA MET A 130 -5.91 -3.70 1.48
C MET A 130 -5.23 -2.78 2.49
N ALA A 131 -5.67 -1.53 2.58
CA ALA A 131 -5.22 -0.60 3.61
C ALA A 131 -6.42 -0.08 4.42
N VAL A 132 -6.21 0.10 5.71
CA VAL A 132 -7.13 0.77 6.63
C VAL A 132 -6.40 1.98 7.22
N LEU A 133 -7.04 3.14 7.13
CA LEU A 133 -6.57 4.41 7.66
C LEU A 133 -7.53 4.91 8.74
N VAL A 134 -6.97 5.45 9.80
CA VAL A 134 -7.68 6.13 10.89
C VAL A 134 -7.06 7.49 11.14
N GLU A 135 -7.78 8.36 11.84
CA GLU A 135 -7.28 9.65 12.31
C GLU A 135 -6.08 9.45 13.24
N GLU A 136 -5.01 10.22 13.03
CA GLU A 136 -3.71 10.03 13.69
C GLU A 136 -3.78 10.06 15.23
N GLY A 137 -4.72 10.81 15.82
CA GLY A 137 -4.95 10.80 17.28
C GLY A 137 -5.59 9.52 17.84
N THR A 138 -5.89 8.55 16.98
CA THR A 138 -6.34 7.18 17.33
C THR A 138 -5.18 6.18 17.35
N CYS A 139 -3.99 6.66 16.99
CA CYS A 139 -2.71 6.00 17.11
C CYS A 139 -1.90 6.71 18.22
#